data_AF-A0A7X2SZV0-F1
#
_entry.id   AF-A0A7X2SZV0-F1
#
_cell.length_a   1.000
_cell.length_b   1.000
_cell.length_c   1.000
_cell.angle_alpha   90.00
_cell.angle_beta   90.00
_cell.angle_gamma   90.00
#
_symmetry.space_group_name_H-M   'P 1'
#
loop_
_entity.id
_entity.type
_entity.pdbx_description
1 polymer ?
#
loop_
_entity_poly.entity_id
_entity_poly.type
_entity_poly.pdbx_seq_one_letter_code
_entity_poly.pdbx_strand_id
1 'polypeptide(L)' 'MNKIFAKLGLTSLALLPSLAMAAPAVADKADNAFMMICTALVLFMSIPGIALFYGGLIRGKNVLSMLTQVAVTFSLV' A
#
# COMPACT_ATOMS: atom_id res chain seq x y z
N MET A 1 -20.89 -41.48 -8.72
CA MET A 1 -21.31 -40.62 -7.60
C MET A 1 -20.17 -40.19 -6.67
N ASN A 2 -19.13 -41.01 -6.44
CA ASN A 2 -18.03 -40.69 -5.50
C ASN A 2 -17.22 -39.42 -5.85
N LYS A 3 -17.09 -39.04 -7.12
CA LYS A 3 -16.34 -37.83 -7.54
C LYS A 3 -17.05 -36.52 -7.20
N ILE A 4 -18.38 -36.54 -7.06
CA ILE A 4 -19.18 -35.35 -6.71
C ILE A 4 -19.05 -35.07 -5.22
N PHE A 5 -19.10 -36.10 -4.37
CA PHE A 5 -18.84 -35.97 -2.93
C PHE A 5 -17.42 -35.49 -2.63
N ALA A 6 -16.41 -35.97 -3.37
CA ALA A 6 -15.03 -35.50 -3.24
C ALA A 6 -14.85 -34.03 -3.64
N LYS A 7 -15.51 -33.58 -4.72
CA LYS A 7 -15.49 -32.17 -5.13
C LYS A 7 -16.21 -31.27 -4.13
N LEU A 8 -17.33 -31.71 -3.57
CA LEU A 8 -18.08 -30.96 -2.56
C LEU A 8 -17.27 -30.79 -1.26
N GLY A 9 -16.55 -31.83 -0.84
CA GLY A 9 -15.63 -31.76 0.30
C GLY A 9 -14.39 -30.89 0.05
N LEU A 10 -13.91 -30.83 -1.19
CA LEU A 10 -12.80 -29.94 -1.56
C LEU A 10 -13.25 -28.48 -1.64
N THR A 11 -14.47 -28.21 -2.11
CA THR A 11 -15.04 -26.85 -2.12
C THR A 11 -15.35 -26.33 -0.72
N SER A 12 -15.77 -27.18 0.22
CA SER A 12 -15.97 -26.75 1.61
C SER A 12 -14.64 -26.46 2.33
N LEU A 13 -13.57 -27.17 1.98
CA LEU A 13 -12.23 -26.90 2.51
C LEU A 13 -11.66 -25.57 1.97
N ALA A 14 -11.97 -25.20 0.73
CA ALA A 14 -11.56 -23.92 0.13
C ALA A 14 -12.27 -22.69 0.74
N LEU A 15 -13.40 -22.90 1.43
CA LEU A 15 -14.15 -21.86 2.14
C LEU A 15 -13.71 -21.68 3.61
N LEU A 16 -12.78 -22.50 4.12
CA LEU A 16 -12.22 -22.32 5.46
C LEU A 16 -11.65 -20.92 5.78
N PRO A 17 -11.03 -20.18 4.82
CA PRO A 17 -10.51 -18.84 5.12
C PRO A 17 -11.59 -17.83 5.52
N SER A 18 -12.88 -18.06 5.18
CA SER A 18 -13.96 -17.11 5.46
C SER A 18 -14.54 -17.22 6.88
N LEU A 19 -14.09 -18.20 7.68
CA LEU A 19 -14.53 -18.40 9.07
C LEU A 19 -13.64 -17.67 10.09
N ALA A 20 -12.66 -16.88 9.64
CA ALA A 20 -11.86 -16.05 10.53
C ALA A 20 -12.74 -14.95 11.16
N MET A 21 -13.27 -15.22 12.36
CA MET A 21 -13.89 -14.21 13.21
C MET A 21 -12.78 -13.29 13.73
N ALA A 22 -12.56 -12.17 13.05
CA ALA A 22 -11.72 -11.10 13.55
C ALA A 22 -12.28 -10.63 14.90
N ALA A 23 -11.44 -10.63 15.93
CA ALA A 23 -11.74 -9.99 17.21
C ALA A 23 -12.16 -8.52 16.95
N PRO A 24 -12.99 -7.90 17.83
CA PRO A 24 -13.35 -6.50 17.66
C PRO A 24 -12.08 -5.68 17.43
N ALA A 25 -12.01 -4.99 16.29
CA ALA A 25 -10.84 -4.23 15.88
C ALA A 25 -10.69 -3.02 16.81
N VAL A 26 -10.08 -3.24 17.97
CA VAL A 26 -9.63 -2.19 18.87
C VAL A 26 -8.29 -1.76 18.34
N ALA A 27 -8.16 -0.47 18.02
CA ALA A 27 -6.92 0.07 17.51
C ALA A 27 -5.80 -0.09 18.56
N ASP A 28 -4.77 -0.85 18.22
CA ASP A 28 -3.59 -0.99 19.06
C ASP A 28 -2.70 0.26 18.94
N LYS A 29 -2.19 0.73 20.08
CA LYS A 29 -1.39 1.96 20.12
C LYS A 29 0.00 1.78 19.49
N ALA A 30 0.63 0.61 19.66
CA ALA A 30 1.91 0.30 19.06
C ALA A 30 1.78 0.12 17.55
N ASP A 31 0.73 -0.57 17.10
CA ASP A 31 0.46 -0.72 15.67
C ASP A 31 0.17 0.64 15.01
N ASN A 32 -0.63 1.49 15.65
CA ASN A 32 -0.87 2.85 15.15
C ASN A 32 0.40 3.69 15.10
N ALA A 33 1.25 3.62 16.12
CA ALA A 33 2.52 4.35 16.13
C ALA A 33 3.44 3.88 15.00
N PHE A 34 3.56 2.57 14.81
CA PHE A 34 4.33 2.01 13.71
C PHE A 34 3.75 2.40 12.35
N MET A 35 2.43 2.32 12.18
CA MET A 35 1.76 2.69 10.93
C MET A 35 1.90 4.19 10.62
N MET A 36 1.86 5.07 11.62
CA MET A 36 2.13 6.50 11.43
C MET A 36 3.58 6.74 10.95
N ILE A 37 4.56 6.04 11.52
CA ILE A 37 5.95 6.13 11.07
C ILE A 37 6.11 5.57 9.65
N CYS A 38 5.52 4.41 9.35
CA CYS A 38 5.52 3.84 8.01
C CYS A 38 4.90 4.79 6.99
N THR A 39 3.79 5.44 7.33
CA THR A 39 3.14 6.44 6.47
C THR A 39 4.09 7.61 6.21
N ALA A 40 4.75 8.15 7.25
CA ALA A 40 5.72 9.22 7.09
C ALA A 40 6.91 8.81 6.19
N LEU A 41 7.43 7.58 6.32
CA LEU A 41 8.50 7.06 5.47
C LEU A 41 8.07 6.92 4.01
N VAL A 42 6.84 6.47 3.75
CA VAL A 42 6.30 6.38 2.39
C VAL A 42 6.10 7.77 1.78
N LEU A 43 5.60 8.74 2.56
CA LEU A 43 5.50 10.14 2.13
C LEU A 43 6.88 10.68 1.74
N PHE A 44 7.92 10.34 2.50
CA PHE A 44 9.30 10.76 2.25
C PHE A 44 9.88 10.20 0.93
N MET A 45 9.43 9.01 0.50
CA MET A 45 9.82 8.44 -0.79
C MET A 45 9.33 9.29 -1.96
N SER A 46 8.14 9.88 -1.85
CA SER A 46 7.59 10.75 -2.89
C SER A 46 8.18 12.16 -2.79
N ILE A 47 8.12 12.76 -1.60
CA ILE A 47 8.60 14.12 -1.33
C ILE A 47 9.65 14.06 -0.20
N PRO A 48 10.96 14.25 -0.49
CA PRO A 48 11.58 14.66 -1.74
C PRO A 48 12.17 13.51 -2.59
N GLY A 49 12.00 12.24 -2.20
CA GLY A 49 12.75 11.12 -2.80
C GLY A 49 12.67 11.01 -4.33
N ILE A 50 11.46 10.89 -4.88
CA ILE A 50 11.21 10.82 -6.34
C ILE A 50 11.60 12.13 -7.02
N ALA A 51 11.31 13.28 -6.40
CA ALA A 51 11.63 14.59 -6.96
C ALA A 51 13.15 14.78 -7.16
N LEU A 52 13.96 14.35 -6.20
CA LEU A 52 15.42 14.42 -6.30
C LEU A 52 15.98 13.34 -7.24
N PHE A 53 15.42 12.13 -7.20
CA PHE A 53 15.86 11.03 -8.06
C PHE A 53 15.67 11.38 -9.55
N TYR A 54 14.47 11.79 -9.95
CA TYR A 54 14.23 12.19 -11.33
C TYR A 54 14.82 13.56 -11.65
N GLY A 55 14.89 14.48 -10.68
CA GLY A 55 15.59 15.75 -10.84
C GLY A 55 17.05 15.58 -11.26
N GLY A 56 17.74 14.53 -10.78
CA GLY A 56 19.11 14.20 -11.17
C GLY A 56 19.25 13.53 -12.55
N LEU A 57 18.16 12.98 -13.11
CA LEU A 57 18.17 12.29 -14.41
C LEU A 57 17.75 13.20 -15.58
N ILE A 58 17.09 14.32 -15.30
CA ILE A 58 16.62 15.26 -16.31
C ILE A 58 17.59 16.44 -16.50
N ARG A 59 17.45 17.16 -17.62
CA ARG A 59 18.22 18.38 -17.86
C ARG A 59 17.89 19.44 -16.82
N GLY A 60 18.93 20.08 -16.25
CA GLY A 60 18.82 21.11 -15.21
C GLY A 60 17.78 22.20 -15.46
N LYS A 61 17.64 22.65 -16.72
CA LYS A 61 16.64 23.67 -17.10
C LYS A 61 15.18 23.26 -16.86
N ASN A 62 14.90 21.97 -16.72
CA ASN A 62 13.55 21.44 -16.52
C ASN A 62 13.29 21.01 -15.07
N VAL A 63 14.30 21.06 -14.18
CA VAL A 63 14.18 20.52 -12.80
C VAL A 63 13.14 21.26 -11.98
N LEU A 64 13.08 22.59 -12.08
CA LEU A 64 12.10 23.40 -11.34
C LEU A 64 10.66 23.09 -11.77
N SER A 65 10.45 22.89 -13.09
CA SER A 65 9.14 22.49 -13.63
C SER A 65 8.73 21.10 -13.13
N MET A 66 9.69 20.15 -13.09
CA MET A 66 9.42 18.79 -12.66
C MET A 66 9.12 18.71 -11.15
N LEU A 67 9.87 19.44 -10.31
CA LEU A 67 9.59 19.54 -8.87
C LEU A 67 8.19 20.09 -8.59
N THR A 68 7.80 21.14 -9.33
CA THR A 68 6.46 21.73 -9.19
C THR A 68 5.37 20.73 -9.58
N GLN A 69 5.57 20.03 -10.71
CA GLN A 69 4.61 19.03 -11.17
C GLN A 69 4.48 17.87 -10.18
N VAL A 70 5.58 17.34 -9.64
CA VAL A 70 5.56 16.28 -8.63
C VAL A 70 4.81 16.71 -7.37
N ALA A 71 5.05 17.93 -6.87
CA ALA A 71 4.36 18.44 -5.68
C ALA A 71 2.84 18.58 -5.91
N VAL A 72 2.44 19.11 -7.07
CA VAL A 72 1.02 19.31 -7.40
C VAL A 72 0.32 17.98 -7.65
N THR A 73 0.91 17.04 -8.39
CA THR A 73 0.31 15.72 -8.63
C THR A 73 0.23 14.89 -7.36
N PHE A 74 1.20 15.04 -6.45
CA PHE A 74 1.15 14.41 -5.13
C PHE A 74 0.01 14.97 -4.28
N SER A 75 -0.23 16.29 -4.31
CA SER A 75 -1.34 16.92 -3.56
C SER A 75 -2.73 16.66 -4.13
N LEU A 76 -2.83 16.23 -5.40
CA LEU A 76 -4.10 15.94 -6.05
C LEU A 76 -4.71 14.60 -5.61
N VAL A 77 -3.86 13.65 -5.24
CA VAL A 77 -4.23 12.30 -4.77
C VAL A 77 -4.38 12.33 -3.25
#